data_AF-A0A9D6K5I3-F1
#
_entry.id   AF-A0A9D6K5I3-F1
#
_cell.length_a   1.000
_cell.length_b   1.000
_cell.length_c   1.000
_cell.angle_alpha   90.00
_cell.angle_beta   90.00
_cell.angle_gamma   90.00
#
_symmetry.space_group_name_H-M   'P 1'
#
loop_
_entity.id
_entity.type
_entity.pdbx_description
1 polymer ?
#
loop_
_entity_poly.entity_id
_entity_poly.type
_entity_poly.pdbx_seq_one_letter_code
_entity_poly.pdbx_strand_id
1 'polypeptide(L)'
;MLSFYKNSLIVITILFIFLPGCSYLLGPEEGGFAPPPGSTTPYVIFTNPANGMANVQRTGAFMVQVEFSMEMNPGSVILQITTGGAPVSGSIYWVGTKMMQFIPHTILLPNTTYECTITAGRSASGFQLTPLPISWKFTTGF
;
A
#
# COMPACT_ATOMS: atom_id res chain seq x y z
N MET A 1 -49.34 48.84 -8.30
CA MET A 1 -47.98 49.43 -8.30
C MET A 1 -47.01 48.27 -8.25
N LEU A 2 -46.09 48.01 -9.17
CA LEU A 2 -45.57 48.73 -10.32
C LEU A 2 -45.36 47.72 -11.45
N SER A 3 -45.63 48.18 -12.65
CA SER A 3 -45.31 47.55 -13.92
C SER A 3 -43.82 47.70 -14.25
N PHE A 4 -43.37 46.88 -15.20
CA PHE A 4 -42.50 47.23 -16.34
C PHE A 4 -41.20 46.41 -16.47
N TYR A 5 -41.03 45.92 -17.71
CA TYR A 5 -39.77 45.88 -18.47
C TYR A 5 -38.81 44.71 -18.12
N LYS A 6 -38.13 44.04 -19.06
CA LYS A 6 -37.95 44.28 -20.50
C LYS A 6 -37.20 43.08 -21.09
N ASN A 7 -37.53 42.73 -22.33
CA ASN A 7 -36.62 42.03 -23.24
C ASN A 7 -35.20 42.63 -23.23
N SER A 8 -34.20 41.76 -23.12
CA SER A 8 -32.84 41.94 -23.65
C SER A 8 -32.11 40.63 -23.40
N LEU A 9 -32.12 39.65 -24.30
CA LEU A 9 -31.29 39.66 -25.53
C LEU A 9 -30.12 40.65 -25.44
N ILE A 10 -29.29 40.47 -24.41
CA ILE A 10 -27.92 40.97 -24.41
C ILE A 10 -27.02 39.74 -24.47
N VAL A 11 -26.72 39.36 -25.72
CA VAL A 11 -25.33 39.16 -26.15
C VAL A 11 -24.58 38.11 -25.32
N ILE A 12 -24.90 36.83 -25.52
CA ILE A 12 -23.92 35.74 -25.39
C ILE A 12 -22.95 35.91 -26.55
N THR A 13 -22.11 36.94 -26.44
CA THR A 13 -20.84 37.04 -27.17
C THR A 13 -19.78 36.83 -26.11
N ILE A 14 -19.74 35.63 -25.54
CA ILE A 14 -18.47 35.14 -24.99
C ILE A 14 -17.64 34.80 -26.21
N LEU A 15 -16.96 35.85 -26.66
CA LEU A 15 -15.82 35.84 -27.56
C LEU A 15 -14.97 34.61 -27.22
N PHE A 16 -15.01 33.61 -28.09
CA PHE A 16 -13.96 32.60 -28.19
C PHE A 16 -12.67 33.35 -28.51
N ILE A 17 -12.00 33.85 -27.48
CA ILE A 17 -10.59 34.15 -27.59
C ILE A 17 -9.93 32.77 -27.63
N PHE A 18 -9.80 32.24 -28.84
CA PHE A 18 -8.89 31.15 -29.14
C PHE A 18 -7.48 31.74 -29.00
N LEU A 19 -7.03 31.90 -27.76
CA LEU A 19 -5.61 31.96 -27.49
C LEU A 19 -5.07 30.59 -27.90
N PRO A 20 -4.05 30.49 -28.77
CA PRO A 20 -3.31 29.26 -28.88
C PRO A 20 -2.63 29.09 -27.53
N GLY A 21 -3.23 28.30 -26.65
CA GLY A 21 -2.67 27.93 -25.37
C GLY A 21 -1.33 27.29 -25.65
N CYS A 22 -0.27 28.08 -25.43
CA CYS A 22 1.10 27.62 -25.38
C CYS A 22 1.16 26.36 -24.54
N SER A 23 1.77 25.34 -25.12
CA SER A 23 2.31 24.15 -24.47
C SER A 23 2.90 24.49 -23.09
N TYR A 24 2.15 24.16 -22.05
CA TYR A 24 2.68 23.91 -20.72
C TYR A 24 2.23 22.52 -20.33
N LEU A 25 3.10 21.56 -20.62
CA LEU A 25 3.15 20.30 -19.91
C LEU A 25 3.38 20.62 -18.44
N LEU A 26 2.33 20.56 -17.63
CA LEU A 26 2.44 20.50 -16.18
C LEU A 26 1.54 19.35 -15.72
N GLY A 27 2.17 18.24 -15.32
CA GLY A 27 1.57 17.35 -14.32
C GLY A 27 1.42 18.09 -12.97
N PRO A 28 0.97 17.44 -11.89
CA PRO A 28 0.83 16.01 -11.67
C PRO A 28 -0.63 15.62 -11.40
N GLU A 29 -1.18 14.68 -12.16
CA GLU A 29 -2.53 14.18 -11.88
C GLU A 29 -2.51 13.09 -10.80
N GLU A 30 -2.93 13.51 -9.59
CA GLU A 30 -3.88 12.82 -8.71
C GLU A 30 -3.57 11.39 -8.19
N GLY A 31 -3.19 11.32 -6.91
CA GLY A 31 -3.91 10.46 -5.96
C GLY A 31 -3.71 8.94 -6.01
N GLY A 32 -2.55 8.43 -6.43
CA GLY A 32 -2.24 6.99 -6.38
C GLY A 32 -0.77 6.72 -6.10
N PHE A 33 -0.49 5.73 -5.24
CA PHE A 33 0.85 5.25 -4.86
C PHE A 33 1.55 4.52 -6.02
N ALA A 34 1.60 5.10 -7.23
CA ALA A 34 2.34 4.53 -8.35
C ALA A 34 3.73 5.18 -8.41
N PRO A 35 4.82 4.47 -8.11
CA PRO A 35 6.15 5.03 -8.28
C PRO A 35 6.51 5.15 -9.77
N PRO A 36 7.53 5.97 -10.09
CA PRO A 36 7.95 6.21 -11.46
C PRO A 36 8.30 4.91 -12.20
N PRO A 37 7.97 4.80 -13.50
CA PRO A 37 8.46 3.71 -14.34
C PRO A 37 10.00 3.67 -14.27
N GLY A 38 10.55 2.55 -13.79
CA GLY A 38 11.99 2.36 -13.66
C GLY A 38 12.58 2.42 -12.25
N SER A 39 11.76 2.34 -11.18
CA SER A 39 12.31 2.09 -9.84
C SER A 39 13.10 0.78 -9.82
N THR A 40 14.43 0.89 -9.68
CA THR A 40 15.34 -0.27 -9.55
C THR A 40 15.30 -0.89 -8.17
N THR A 41 14.69 -0.20 -7.20
CA THR A 41 14.68 -0.59 -5.80
C THR A 41 13.33 -1.25 -5.43
N PRO A 42 13.33 -2.45 -4.82
CA PRO A 42 12.10 -3.08 -4.37
C PRO A 42 11.47 -2.31 -3.21
N TYR A 43 10.14 -2.36 -3.13
CA TYR A 43 9.33 -1.84 -2.03
C TYR A 43 8.09 -2.73 -1.83
N VAL A 44 7.45 -2.63 -0.68
CA VAL A 44 6.21 -3.36 -0.37
C VAL A 44 5.02 -2.65 -1.01
N ILE A 45 4.22 -3.38 -1.79
CA ILE A 45 3.00 -2.85 -2.44
C ILE A 45 1.73 -3.24 -1.67
N PHE A 46 1.77 -4.32 -0.92
CA PHE A 46 0.60 -4.84 -0.22
C PHE A 46 0.99 -5.62 1.04
N THR A 47 0.18 -5.48 2.08
CA THR A 47 0.22 -6.31 3.29
C THR A 47 -1.19 -6.75 3.66
N ASN A 48 -1.36 -8.02 3.99
CA ASN A 48 -2.59 -8.53 4.58
C ASN A 48 -2.24 -9.33 5.85
N PRO A 49 -2.68 -8.93 7.05
CA PRO A 49 -3.52 -7.78 7.34
C PRO A 49 -2.88 -6.44 6.95
N ALA A 50 -3.73 -5.49 6.56
CA ALA A 50 -3.31 -4.11 6.39
C ALA A 50 -2.96 -3.49 7.75
N ASN A 51 -2.16 -2.43 7.74
CA ASN A 51 -1.80 -1.71 8.95
C ASN A 51 -3.06 -1.19 9.68
N GLY A 52 -3.20 -1.51 10.96
CA GLY A 52 -4.33 -1.12 11.80
C GLY A 52 -5.58 -2.00 11.63
N MET A 53 -5.54 -3.07 10.83
CA MET A 53 -6.69 -3.97 10.67
C MET A 53 -7.05 -4.66 11.99
N ALA A 54 -8.34 -4.67 12.32
CA ALA A 54 -8.90 -5.30 13.51
C ALA A 54 -9.73 -6.54 13.14
N ASN A 55 -10.15 -7.30 14.16
CA ASN A 55 -10.97 -8.52 14.01
C ASN A 55 -10.33 -9.57 13.08
N VAL A 56 -9.00 -9.64 13.08
CA VAL A 56 -8.25 -10.56 12.25
C VAL A 56 -8.45 -12.01 12.74
N GLN A 57 -8.65 -12.92 11.79
CA GLN A 57 -8.82 -14.35 12.08
C GLN A 57 -7.61 -14.93 12.82
N ARG A 58 -7.86 -15.88 13.72
CA ARG A 58 -6.83 -16.44 14.62
C ARG A 58 -6.27 -17.78 14.15
N THR A 59 -6.96 -18.48 13.26
CA THR A 59 -6.73 -19.91 12.94
C THR A 59 -6.77 -20.22 11.44
N GLY A 60 -6.26 -21.40 11.09
CA GLY A 60 -6.79 -22.28 10.02
C GLY A 60 -6.52 -21.91 8.56
N ALA A 61 -6.34 -20.64 8.24
CA ALA A 61 -5.93 -20.13 6.93
C ALA A 61 -5.38 -18.69 7.02
N PHE A 62 -5.39 -18.13 8.22
CA PHE A 62 -4.88 -16.79 8.44
C PHE A 62 -3.37 -16.77 8.23
N MET A 63 -2.95 -16.04 7.21
CA MET A 63 -1.57 -15.87 6.81
C MET A 63 -1.28 -14.37 6.73
N VAL A 64 -0.13 -13.97 7.25
CA VAL A 64 0.37 -12.61 7.02
C VAL A 64 1.02 -12.59 5.65
N GLN A 65 0.42 -11.90 4.71
CA GLN A 65 0.87 -11.78 3.33
C GLN A 65 1.58 -10.46 3.12
N VAL A 66 2.65 -10.49 2.32
CA VAL A 66 3.37 -9.32 1.85
C VAL A 66 3.63 -9.48 0.37
N GLU A 67 3.27 -8.50 -0.44
CA GLU A 67 3.59 -8.46 -1.86
C GLU A 67 4.59 -7.34 -2.13
N PHE A 68 5.56 -7.64 -2.98
CA PHE A 68 6.64 -6.73 -3.37
C PHE A 68 6.47 -6.27 -4.82
N SER A 69 6.98 -5.07 -5.11
CA SER A 69 6.90 -4.48 -6.46
C SER A 69 7.64 -5.28 -7.54
N MET A 70 8.63 -6.07 -7.14
CA MET A 70 9.47 -6.89 -8.02
C MET A 70 9.84 -8.22 -7.36
N GLU A 71 10.46 -9.10 -8.14
CA GLU A 71 10.95 -10.38 -7.63
C GLU A 71 12.03 -10.15 -6.56
N MET A 72 11.84 -10.79 -5.42
CA MET A 72 12.74 -10.77 -4.28
C MET A 72 13.66 -12.01 -4.29
N ASN A 73 14.78 -11.92 -3.59
CA ASN A 73 15.50 -13.11 -3.15
C ASN A 73 14.87 -13.59 -1.83
N PRO A 74 14.14 -14.73 -1.82
CA PRO A 74 13.41 -15.19 -0.64
C PRO A 74 14.25 -15.32 0.63
N GLY A 75 15.49 -15.78 0.50
CA GLY A 75 16.40 -15.98 1.64
C GLY A 75 16.98 -14.67 2.22
N SER A 76 16.76 -13.54 1.55
CA SER A 76 17.23 -12.23 2.02
C SER A 76 16.20 -11.47 2.85
N VAL A 77 14.93 -11.88 2.79
CA VAL A 77 13.83 -11.17 3.45
C VAL A 77 13.68 -11.68 4.87
N ILE A 78 13.81 -10.77 5.85
CA ILE A 78 13.69 -11.09 7.27
C ILE A 78 12.43 -10.41 7.80
N LEU A 79 11.40 -11.20 8.06
CA LEU A 79 10.16 -10.79 8.72
C LEU A 79 10.18 -11.27 10.18
N GLN A 80 9.85 -10.37 11.09
CA GLN A 80 9.63 -10.66 12.51
C GLN A 80 8.19 -10.29 12.87
N ILE A 81 7.52 -11.17 13.61
CA ILE A 81 6.22 -10.88 14.19
C ILE A 81 6.34 -11.02 15.70
N THR A 82 5.89 -10.01 16.44
CA THR A 82 5.93 -10.00 17.90
C THR A 82 4.58 -9.65 18.50
N THR A 83 4.37 -10.07 19.75
CA THR A 83 3.24 -9.66 20.57
C THR A 83 3.70 -9.51 22.02
N GLY A 84 3.40 -8.37 22.65
CA GLY A 84 3.87 -8.09 24.01
C GLY A 84 5.40 -8.20 24.19
N GLY A 85 6.17 -8.01 23.11
CA GLY A 85 7.63 -8.18 23.09
C GLY A 85 8.13 -9.62 22.86
N ALA A 86 7.24 -10.62 22.85
CA ALA A 86 7.60 -12.00 22.55
C ALA A 86 7.46 -12.30 21.04
N PRO A 87 8.39 -13.06 20.43
CA PRO A 87 8.27 -13.46 19.03
C PRO A 87 7.17 -14.50 18.83
N VAL A 88 6.46 -14.39 17.70
CA VAL A 88 5.49 -15.39 17.24
C VAL A 88 6.23 -16.38 16.32
N SER A 89 6.19 -17.66 16.66
CA SER A 89 6.75 -18.71 15.81
C SER A 89 5.85 -18.97 14.60
N GLY A 90 6.48 -19.17 13.45
CA GLY A 90 5.78 -19.51 12.21
C GLY A 90 6.74 -19.86 11.09
N SER A 91 6.15 -20.23 9.96
CA SER A 91 6.87 -20.58 8.74
C SER A 91 6.61 -19.54 7.66
N ILE A 92 7.65 -19.22 6.89
CA ILE A 92 7.55 -18.35 5.71
C ILE A 92 7.45 -19.23 4.46
N TYR A 93 6.46 -18.94 3.63
CA TYR A 93 6.25 -19.54 2.31
C TYR A 93 6.24 -18.44 1.25
N TRP A 94 6.61 -18.79 0.03
CA TRP A 94 6.61 -17.87 -1.09
C TRP A 94 5.72 -18.41 -2.21
N VAL A 95 4.87 -17.55 -2.75
CA VAL A 95 4.14 -17.79 -3.99
C VAL A 95 4.93 -17.12 -5.10
N GLY A 96 5.71 -17.92 -5.84
CA GLY A 96 6.77 -17.41 -6.71
C GLY A 96 7.88 -16.75 -5.90
N THR A 97 8.31 -15.55 -6.31
CA THR A 97 9.33 -14.74 -5.61
C THR A 97 8.86 -13.30 -5.34
N LYS A 98 7.59 -12.99 -5.63
CA LYS A 98 6.99 -11.66 -5.42
C LYS A 98 6.08 -11.59 -4.20
N MET A 99 5.54 -12.71 -3.74
CA MET A 99 4.60 -12.74 -2.63
C MET A 99 5.09 -13.68 -1.53
N MET A 100 5.20 -13.15 -0.33
CA MET A 100 5.60 -13.85 0.88
C MET A 100 4.37 -14.06 1.77
N GLN A 101 4.29 -15.22 2.42
CA GLN A 101 3.22 -15.59 3.35
C GLN A 101 3.85 -16.15 4.63
N PHE A 102 3.44 -15.63 5.78
CA PHE A 102 3.81 -16.15 7.08
C PHE A 102 2.62 -16.88 7.71
N ILE A 103 2.84 -18.13 8.11
CA ILE A 103 1.84 -18.97 8.77
C ILE A 103 2.29 -19.23 10.22
N PRO A 104 1.58 -18.70 11.22
CA PRO A 104 1.86 -19.00 12.63
C PRO A 104 1.74 -20.51 12.93
N HIS A 105 2.62 -21.04 13.78
CA HIS A 105 2.55 -22.45 14.21
C HIS A 105 1.45 -22.70 15.24
N THR A 106 1.08 -21.67 15.99
CA THR A 106 0.05 -21.71 17.03
C THR A 106 -1.06 -20.75 16.72
N ILE A 107 -2.25 -21.04 17.24
CA ILE A 107 -3.39 -20.12 17.20
C ILE A 107 -2.99 -18.80 17.87
N LEU A 108 -3.29 -17.69 17.20
CA LEU A 108 -3.05 -16.37 17.77
C LEU A 108 -3.99 -16.10 18.94
N LEU A 109 -3.48 -15.46 19.99
CA LEU A 109 -4.26 -15.00 21.14
C LEU A 109 -5.42 -14.10 20.69
N PRO A 110 -6.59 -14.19 21.35
CA PRO A 110 -7.74 -13.33 21.06
C PRO A 110 -7.51 -11.89 21.51
N ASN A 111 -8.14 -10.94 20.83
CA ASN A 111 -8.09 -9.51 21.14
C ASN A 111 -6.67 -8.99 21.42
N THR A 112 -5.71 -9.42 20.60
CA THR A 112 -4.29 -9.17 20.82
C THR A 112 -3.68 -8.46 19.62
N THR A 113 -2.86 -7.45 19.89
CA THR A 113 -2.12 -6.73 18.85
C THR A 113 -0.82 -7.47 18.53
N TYR A 114 -0.58 -7.65 17.24
CA TYR A 114 0.62 -8.22 16.67
C TYR A 114 1.33 -7.15 15.84
N GLU A 115 2.64 -7.05 16.03
CA GLU A 115 3.51 -6.14 15.30
C GLU A 115 4.36 -6.93 14.34
N CYS A 116 4.28 -6.59 13.05
CA CYS A 116 5.07 -7.17 12.00
C CYS A 116 6.15 -6.18 11.59
N THR A 117 7.38 -6.64 11.43
CA THR A 117 8.50 -5.81 10.98
C THR A 117 9.37 -6.57 9.99
N ILE A 118 9.59 -5.98 8.82
CA ILE A 118 10.61 -6.43 7.86
C ILE A 118 11.87 -5.61 8.11
N THR A 119 12.97 -6.28 8.45
CA THR A 119 14.25 -5.63 8.79
C THR A 119 15.29 -5.74 7.68
N ALA A 120 15.13 -6.69 6.77
CA ALA A 120 16.01 -6.89 5.63
C ALA A 120 15.25 -7.46 4.43
N GLY A 121 15.79 -7.25 3.24
CA GLY A 121 15.30 -7.79 1.98
C GLY A 121 16.12 -7.27 0.81
N ARG A 122 16.26 -8.08 -0.25
CA ARG A 122 16.86 -7.70 -1.54
C ARG A 122 16.07 -8.27 -2.70
N SER A 123 16.04 -7.56 -3.82
CA SER A 123 15.51 -8.08 -5.08
C SER A 123 16.36 -9.24 -5.60
N ALA A 124 15.82 -10.02 -6.54
CA ALA A 124 16.58 -11.04 -7.26
C ALA A 124 17.84 -10.46 -7.96
N SER A 125 17.76 -9.19 -8.38
CA SER A 125 18.88 -8.45 -8.98
C SER A 125 19.84 -7.80 -7.96
N GLY A 126 19.60 -7.99 -6.65
CA GLY A 126 20.50 -7.54 -5.58
C GLY A 126 20.24 -6.14 -5.00
N PHE A 127 19.22 -5.42 -5.47
CA PHE A 127 18.85 -4.11 -4.91
C PHE A 127 18.17 -4.25 -3.55
N GLN A 128 18.49 -3.37 -2.60
CA GLN A 128 17.96 -3.44 -1.23
C GLN A 128 16.49 -3.03 -1.16
N LEU A 129 15.67 -3.77 -0.40
CA LEU A 129 14.30 -3.38 -0.05
C LEU A 129 14.31 -2.02 0.65
N THR A 130 13.48 -1.10 0.17
CA THR A 130 13.40 0.26 0.72
C THR A 130 11.93 0.69 0.80
N PRO A 131 11.50 1.36 1.87
CA PRO A 131 12.27 1.68 3.09
C PRO A 131 12.55 0.44 3.94
N LEU A 132 13.49 0.54 4.88
CA LEU A 132 13.69 -0.43 5.96
C LEU A 132 14.00 0.35 7.26
N PRO A 133 13.49 -0.08 8.44
CA PRO A 133 12.53 -1.18 8.60
C PRO A 133 11.13 -0.83 8.08
N ILE A 134 10.35 -1.84 7.72
CA ILE A 134 8.92 -1.68 7.38
C ILE A 134 8.12 -2.31 8.50
N SER A 135 7.34 -1.50 9.22
CA SER A 135 6.54 -1.98 10.35
C SER A 135 5.06 -1.71 10.15
N TRP A 136 4.24 -2.68 10.52
CA TRP A 136 2.78 -2.54 10.58
C TRP A 136 2.23 -3.40 11.72
N LYS A 137 1.00 -3.14 12.13
CA LYS A 137 0.33 -3.91 13.19
C LYS A 137 -1.09 -4.28 12.84
N PHE A 138 -1.59 -5.33 13.47
CA PHE A 138 -2.98 -5.76 13.37
C PHE A 138 -3.48 -6.32 14.70
N THR A 139 -4.79 -6.38 14.88
CA THR A 139 -5.43 -6.88 16.10
C THR A 139 -6.35 -8.05 15.77
N THR A 140 -6.16 -9.17 16.46
CA THR A 140 -7.01 -10.35 16.32
C THR A 140 -8.40 -10.14 16.89
N GLY A 141 -9.38 -10.84 16.33
CA GLY A 141 -10.72 -10.94 16.90
C GLY A 141 -10.77 -11.80 18.17
N PHE A 142 -11.99 -12.05 18.64
CA PHE A 142 -12.25 -12.97 19.76
C PHE A 142 -12.19 -14.44 19.36
#